data_AF-A0A1H6QU91-F1
#
_entry.id   AF-A0A1H6QU91-F1
#
_cell.length_a   1.000
_cell.length_b   1.000
_cell.length_c   1.000
_cell.angle_alpha   90.00
_cell.angle_beta   90.00
_cell.angle_gamma   90.00
#
_symmetry.space_group_name_H-M   'P 1'
#
loop_
_entity.id
_entity.type
_entity.pdbx_description
1 polymer ?
#
loop_
_entity_poly.entity_id
_entity_poly.type
_entity_poly.pdbx_seq_one_letter_code
_entity_poly.pdbx_strand_id
1 'polypeptide(L)'
;MWFQHVVRIFTAKLPTGNIAGMHLLLRTLMLLFTSSKRSPLGVWEESSLPLRVLPTDIDIAMHVNNGMYFSLMDLGRFDLMVRSGIWTKMRKRGWNPVAAGETIAFRKSLQLWQRYTIETRIIGLDTKAIYFEQRMVVDSEIYARAHIATRLVHKGKPVTQEEIIAEFGAPPADLELPEWIHEWRGNNALPGASRPAPHVWA
;
A
#
# COMPACT_ATOMS: atom_id res chain seq x y z
N MET A 1 8.62 9.67 23.99
CA MET A 1 7.31 10.25 23.58
C MET A 1 6.81 9.74 22.22
N TRP A 2 7.66 9.65 21.18
CA TRP A 2 7.28 9.15 19.84
C TRP A 2 6.85 7.67 19.81
N PHE A 3 7.55 6.79 20.56
CA PHE A 3 7.25 5.35 20.66
C PHE A 3 5.85 5.05 21.20
N GLN A 4 5.43 5.71 22.29
CA GLN A 4 4.08 5.53 22.83
C GLN A 4 3.00 6.09 21.89
N HIS A 5 3.32 7.08 21.05
CA HIS A 5 2.36 7.61 20.07
C HIS A 5 2.14 6.64 18.90
N VAL A 6 3.21 6.02 18.37
CA VAL A 6 3.14 5.02 17.29
C VAL A 6 2.42 3.75 17.74
N VAL A 7 2.74 3.23 18.93
CA VAL A 7 2.09 2.04 19.51
C VAL A 7 0.61 2.32 19.80
N ARG A 8 0.28 3.51 20.33
CA ARG A 8 -1.11 3.89 20.67
C ARG A 8 -1.99 4.13 19.45
N ILE A 9 -1.42 4.45 18.29
CA ILE A 9 -2.14 4.56 17.01
C ILE A 9 -2.54 3.16 16.48
N PHE A 10 -1.69 2.15 16.65
CA PHE A 10 -2.02 0.78 16.26
C PHE A 10 -2.98 0.09 17.23
N THR A 11 -3.00 0.48 18.52
CA THR A 11 -3.89 -0.15 19.52
C THR A 11 -5.25 0.53 19.68
N ALA A 12 -5.47 1.74 19.15
CA ALA A 12 -6.70 2.51 19.41
C ALA A 12 -7.97 2.06 18.64
N LYS A 13 -7.90 1.02 17.81
CA LYS A 13 -9.08 0.30 17.25
C LYS A 13 -8.60 -0.95 16.51
N LEU A 14 -8.10 -1.95 17.24
CA LEU A 14 -7.98 -3.30 16.68
C LEU A 14 -9.36 -3.95 16.78
N PRO A 15 -10.08 -4.21 15.67
CA PRO A 15 -11.22 -5.10 15.74
C PRO A 15 -10.69 -6.44 16.27
N THR A 16 -11.26 -6.90 17.37
CA THR A 16 -11.08 -8.26 17.90
C THR A 16 -11.62 -9.24 16.88
N GLY A 17 -10.78 -9.66 15.95
CA GLY A 17 -11.12 -10.61 14.90
C GLY A 17 -9.91 -10.90 14.02
N ASN A 18 -9.51 -12.16 13.99
CA ASN A 18 -8.46 -12.78 13.17
C ASN A 18 -7.01 -12.62 13.67
N ILE A 19 -6.51 -13.71 14.25
CA ILE A 19 -5.11 -14.00 14.59
C ILE A 19 -4.19 -13.91 13.35
N ALA A 20 -4.75 -13.88 12.14
CA ALA A 20 -4.04 -13.65 10.89
C ALA A 20 -3.43 -12.23 10.77
N GLY A 21 -3.88 -11.22 11.54
CA GLY A 21 -3.41 -9.83 11.40
C GLY A 21 -2.21 -9.42 12.28
N MET A 22 -1.76 -10.26 13.23
CA MET A 22 -0.79 -9.83 14.25
C MET A 22 0.69 -9.97 13.84
N HIS A 23 1.02 -10.83 12.88
CA HIS A 23 2.40 -11.19 12.56
C HIS A 23 3.17 -10.11 11.75
N LEU A 24 2.46 -9.32 10.93
CA LEU A 24 3.06 -8.22 10.16
C LEU A 24 3.23 -6.94 10.96
N LEU A 25 2.50 -6.74 12.06
CA LEU A 25 2.55 -5.48 12.82
C LEU A 25 3.95 -5.16 13.32
N LEU A 26 4.66 -6.16 13.85
CA LEU A 26 6.03 -5.98 14.30
C LEU A 26 6.96 -5.60 13.14
N ARG A 27 6.82 -6.29 12.00
CA ARG A 27 7.59 -6.02 10.79
C ARG A 27 7.33 -4.61 10.25
N THR A 28 6.07 -4.19 10.22
CA THR A 28 5.66 -2.83 9.84
C THR A 28 6.24 -1.79 10.78
N LEU A 29 6.19 -2.00 12.10
CA LEU A 29 6.77 -1.08 13.07
C LEU A 29 8.29 -0.96 12.92
N MET A 30 8.99 -2.08 12.73
CA MET A 30 10.43 -2.09 12.45
C MET A 30 10.77 -1.39 11.13
N LEU A 31 9.95 -1.61 10.09
CA LEU A 31 10.08 -0.92 8.82
C LEU A 31 9.95 0.59 8.99
N LEU A 32 8.88 1.08 9.61
CA LEU A 32 8.68 2.52 9.81
C LEU A 32 9.87 3.18 10.54
N PHE A 33 10.48 2.48 11.49
CA PHE A 33 11.68 2.95 12.17
C PHE A 33 12.91 2.96 11.26
N THR A 34 13.15 1.90 10.51
CA THR A 34 14.34 1.76 9.66
C THR A 34 14.27 2.59 8.39
N SER A 35 13.09 2.75 7.77
CA SER A 35 12.86 3.59 6.59
C SER A 35 13.19 5.06 6.86
N SER A 36 12.95 5.56 8.08
CA SER A 36 13.30 6.93 8.46
C SER A 36 14.81 7.22 8.45
N LYS A 37 15.64 6.16 8.48
CA LYS A 37 17.11 6.25 8.43
C LYS A 37 17.67 6.06 7.02
N ARG A 38 16.83 5.70 6.05
CA ARG A 38 17.23 5.52 4.66
C ARG A 38 17.25 6.87 3.93
N SER A 39 17.95 6.92 2.80
CA SER A 39 18.02 8.14 1.99
C SER A 39 16.61 8.64 1.63
N PRO A 40 16.33 9.95 1.80
CA PRO A 40 15.05 10.54 1.40
C PRO A 40 14.85 10.39 -0.12
N LEU A 41 13.60 10.47 -0.55
CA LEU A 41 13.21 10.36 -1.96
C LEU A 41 11.93 11.16 -2.20
N GLY A 42 11.73 11.70 -3.40
CA GLY A 42 10.51 12.43 -3.77
C GLY A 42 9.30 11.50 -3.93
N VAL A 43 8.09 11.96 -3.58
CA VAL A 43 6.89 11.09 -3.61
C VAL A 43 6.58 10.46 -4.97
N TRP A 44 7.01 11.12 -6.06
CA TRP A 44 6.84 10.66 -7.45
C TRP A 44 7.98 9.79 -7.96
N GLU A 45 9.04 9.59 -7.17
CA GLU A 45 10.14 8.69 -7.50
C GLU A 45 9.79 7.24 -7.15
N GLU A 46 10.58 6.32 -7.70
CA GLU A 46 10.46 4.89 -7.42
C GLU A 46 11.18 4.53 -6.11
N SER A 47 10.47 3.90 -5.18
CA SER A 47 11.10 3.32 -3.99
C SER A 47 11.48 1.86 -4.21
N SER A 48 12.65 1.48 -3.69
CA SER A 48 13.19 0.12 -3.69
C SER A 48 13.42 -0.37 -2.26
N LEU A 49 12.62 -1.32 -1.82
CA LEU A 49 12.63 -1.87 -0.46
C LEU A 49 13.10 -3.34 -0.45
N PRO A 50 14.39 -3.62 -0.17
CA PRO A 50 14.88 -4.98 0.00
C PRO A 50 14.34 -5.62 1.28
N LEU A 51 13.89 -6.87 1.16
CA LEU A 51 13.32 -7.69 2.22
C LEU A 51 13.74 -9.16 2.05
N ARG A 52 13.36 -9.97 3.04
CA ARG A 52 13.50 -11.42 3.03
C ARG A 52 12.17 -12.05 3.41
N VAL A 53 11.81 -13.18 2.79
CA VAL A 53 10.64 -13.98 3.17
C VAL A 53 10.88 -14.60 4.54
N LEU A 54 9.94 -14.42 5.45
CA LEU A 54 9.97 -14.94 6.82
C LEU A 54 8.99 -16.10 6.99
N PRO A 55 9.12 -16.92 8.05
CA PRO A 55 8.20 -18.02 8.34
C PRO A 55 6.75 -17.56 8.50
N THR A 56 6.54 -16.31 8.89
CA THR A 56 5.22 -15.71 9.03
C THR A 56 4.55 -15.34 7.70
N ASP A 57 5.30 -15.34 6.59
CA ASP A 57 4.80 -14.91 5.29
C ASP A 57 4.32 -16.09 4.43
N ILE A 58 4.68 -17.32 4.80
CA ILE A 58 4.45 -18.53 4.01
C ILE A 58 3.24 -19.32 4.50
N ASP A 59 2.63 -20.09 3.60
CA ASP A 59 1.61 -21.09 3.94
C ASP A 59 2.21 -22.51 4.06
N ILE A 60 1.32 -23.51 4.18
CA ILE A 60 1.69 -24.93 4.29
C ILE A 60 2.45 -25.43 3.05
N ALA A 61 2.26 -24.80 1.89
CA ALA A 61 2.98 -25.11 0.66
C ALA A 61 4.37 -24.45 0.59
N MET A 62 4.85 -23.86 1.70
CA MET A 62 6.19 -23.29 1.88
C MET A 62 6.53 -22.10 0.95
N HIS A 63 5.52 -21.52 0.32
CA HIS A 63 5.63 -20.30 -0.46
C HIS A 63 4.79 -19.18 0.16
N VAL A 64 5.09 -17.94 -0.22
CA VAL A 64 4.28 -16.78 0.21
C VAL A 64 2.83 -16.99 -0.21
N ASN A 65 1.91 -16.89 0.75
CA ASN A 65 0.49 -17.00 0.51
C ASN A 65 0.01 -15.86 -0.41
N ASN A 66 -0.88 -16.13 -1.36
CA ASN A 66 -1.37 -15.10 -2.31
C ASN A 66 -1.92 -13.85 -1.60
N GLY A 67 -2.66 -14.00 -0.50
CA GLY A 67 -3.18 -12.87 0.28
C GLY A 67 -2.09 -12.06 0.99
N MET A 68 -0.94 -12.67 1.27
CA MET A 68 0.19 -12.02 1.93
C MET A 68 0.93 -11.04 1.02
N TYR A 69 0.80 -11.14 -0.30
CA TYR A 69 1.47 -10.21 -1.22
C TYR A 69 1.03 -8.77 -1.02
N PHE A 70 -0.28 -8.51 -0.86
CA PHE A 70 -0.79 -7.16 -0.64
C PHE A 70 -0.31 -6.59 0.70
N SER A 71 -0.31 -7.41 1.75
CA SER A 71 0.18 -6.97 3.06
C SER A 71 1.68 -6.71 3.10
N LEU A 72 2.48 -7.44 2.31
CA LEU A 72 3.89 -7.13 2.11
C LEU A 72 4.07 -5.86 1.27
N MET A 73 3.26 -5.67 0.23
CA MET A 73 3.28 -4.47 -0.61
C MET A 73 2.90 -3.20 0.16
N ASP A 74 2.07 -3.28 1.20
CA ASP A 74 1.87 -2.15 2.13
C ASP A 74 3.19 -1.64 2.73
N LEU A 75 4.16 -2.52 3.00
CA LEU A 75 5.48 -2.10 3.48
C LEU A 75 6.20 -1.21 2.46
N GLY A 76 6.11 -1.54 1.17
CA GLY A 76 6.66 -0.70 0.10
C GLY A 76 6.01 0.68 0.05
N ARG A 77 4.67 0.74 0.20
CA ARG A 77 3.93 2.01 0.28
C ARG A 77 4.33 2.82 1.51
N PHE A 78 4.46 2.20 2.67
CA PHE A 78 4.92 2.88 3.89
C PHE A 78 6.35 3.41 3.74
N ASP A 79 7.27 2.64 3.17
CA ASP A 79 8.64 3.09 2.92
C ASP A 79 8.66 4.34 2.02
N LEU A 80 7.92 4.31 0.90
CA LEU A 80 7.76 5.46 0.00
C LEU A 80 7.20 6.69 0.73
N MET A 81 6.10 6.53 1.49
CA MET A 81 5.45 7.63 2.19
C MET A 81 6.31 8.22 3.31
N VAL A 82 7.09 7.37 4.01
CA VAL A 82 7.98 7.83 5.08
C VAL A 82 9.18 8.59 4.50
N ARG A 83 9.84 8.04 3.48
CA ARG A 83 11.05 8.63 2.89
C ARG A 83 10.77 9.91 2.09
N SER A 84 9.54 10.09 1.62
CA SER A 84 9.06 11.34 1.00
C SER A 84 8.48 12.35 1.97
N GLY A 85 8.36 12.01 3.26
CA GLY A 85 7.78 12.87 4.30
C GLY A 85 6.25 13.03 4.22
N ILE A 86 5.61 12.43 3.21
CA ILE A 86 4.15 12.44 3.02
C ILE A 86 3.43 11.79 4.20
N TRP A 87 4.00 10.72 4.77
CA TRP A 87 3.46 10.06 5.94
C TRP A 87 3.20 11.05 7.07
N THR A 88 4.20 11.87 7.41
CA THR A 88 4.08 12.89 8.46
C THR A 88 3.02 13.94 8.11
N LYS A 89 2.95 14.39 6.85
CA LYS A 89 1.94 15.35 6.38
C LYS A 89 0.51 14.81 6.49
N MET A 90 0.30 13.56 6.06
CA MET A 90 -0.99 12.86 6.16
C MET A 90 -1.42 12.70 7.62
N ARG A 91 -0.50 12.27 8.50
CA ARG A 91 -0.79 12.08 9.92
C ARG A 91 -1.18 13.39 10.61
N LYS A 92 -0.49 14.49 10.33
CA LYS A 92 -0.85 15.82 10.85
C LYS A 92 -2.27 16.25 10.47
N ARG A 93 -2.74 15.84 9.29
CA ARG A 93 -4.09 16.12 8.79
C ARG A 93 -5.14 15.07 9.17
N GLY A 94 -4.71 14.00 9.86
CA GLY A 94 -5.59 12.87 10.17
C GLY A 94 -6.15 12.18 8.91
N TRP A 95 -5.39 12.19 7.81
CA TRP A 95 -5.74 11.48 6.59
C TRP A 95 -5.37 10.01 6.74
N ASN A 96 -6.28 9.13 6.32
CA ASN A 96 -6.09 7.69 6.36
C ASN A 96 -6.23 7.12 4.94
N PRO A 97 -5.28 6.29 4.49
CA PRO A 97 -5.40 5.57 3.23
C PRO A 97 -6.39 4.41 3.38
N VAL A 98 -7.20 4.20 2.35
CA VAL A 98 -8.15 3.08 2.25
C VAL A 98 -7.99 2.47 0.87
N ALA A 99 -7.65 1.18 0.80
CA ALA A 99 -7.62 0.44 -0.44
C ALA A 99 -9.04 0.35 -1.03
N ALA A 100 -9.18 0.81 -2.27
CA ALA A 100 -10.46 0.91 -2.97
C ALA A 100 -10.63 -0.14 -4.07
N GLY A 101 -9.52 -0.78 -4.43
CA GLY A 101 -9.39 -1.82 -5.44
C GLY A 101 -7.92 -2.17 -5.58
N GLU A 102 -7.65 -3.46 -5.65
CA GLU A 102 -6.31 -4.02 -5.87
C GLU A 102 -6.41 -5.12 -6.91
N THR A 103 -5.44 -5.19 -7.82
CA THR A 103 -5.30 -6.27 -8.79
C THR A 103 -3.85 -6.71 -8.83
N ILE A 104 -3.60 -8.00 -9.03
CA ILE A 104 -2.27 -8.59 -8.99
C ILE A 104 -2.12 -9.69 -10.02
N ALA A 105 -0.95 -9.74 -10.66
CA ALA A 105 -0.52 -10.83 -11.51
C ALA A 105 0.67 -11.54 -10.86
N PHE A 106 0.62 -12.86 -10.82
CA PHE A 106 1.68 -13.72 -10.28
C PHE A 106 2.41 -14.41 -11.43
N ARG A 107 3.74 -14.31 -11.46
CA ARG A 107 4.62 -15.02 -12.40
C ARG A 107 5.35 -16.17 -11.73
N LYS A 108 5.89 -15.94 -10.52
CA LYS A 108 6.64 -16.92 -9.73
C LYS A 108 6.34 -16.74 -8.24
N SER A 109 6.38 -17.83 -7.48
CA SER A 109 6.21 -17.80 -6.03
C SER A 109 7.51 -17.47 -5.30
N LEU A 110 7.43 -16.62 -4.29
CA LEU A 110 8.52 -16.39 -3.34
C LEU A 110 8.60 -17.52 -2.31
N GLN A 111 9.81 -18.03 -2.07
CA GLN A 111 10.10 -19.13 -1.17
C GLN A 111 10.63 -18.64 0.17
N LEU A 112 10.50 -19.47 1.22
CA LEU A 112 11.04 -19.16 2.54
C LEU A 112 12.52 -18.75 2.47
N TRP A 113 12.90 -17.70 3.22
CA TRP A 113 14.25 -17.11 3.28
C TRP A 113 14.77 -16.44 2.01
N GLN A 114 14.02 -16.49 0.92
CA GLN A 114 14.37 -15.82 -0.31
C GLN A 114 14.44 -14.30 -0.10
N ARG A 115 15.49 -13.68 -0.64
CA ARG A 115 15.61 -12.21 -0.69
C ARG A 115 14.81 -11.71 -1.89
N TYR A 116 14.13 -10.59 -1.71
CA TYR A 116 13.39 -9.93 -2.76
C TYR A 116 13.36 -8.42 -2.49
N THR A 117 12.99 -7.66 -3.51
CA THR A 117 12.81 -6.21 -3.41
C THR A 117 11.36 -5.88 -3.76
N ILE A 118 10.74 -5.01 -2.96
CA ILE A 118 9.48 -4.38 -3.32
C ILE A 118 9.81 -3.06 -4.00
N GLU A 119 9.52 -2.95 -5.28
CA GLU A 119 9.55 -1.68 -6.01
C GLU A 119 8.16 -1.05 -5.94
N THR A 120 8.10 0.25 -5.64
CA THR A 120 6.84 0.98 -5.44
C THR A 120 6.92 2.35 -6.06
N ARG A 121 5.93 2.69 -6.89
CA ARG A 121 5.79 4.04 -7.47
C ARG A 121 4.33 4.43 -7.60
N ILE A 122 4.07 5.73 -7.57
CA ILE A 122 2.77 6.28 -7.94
C ILE A 122 2.73 6.39 -9.45
N ILE A 123 1.69 5.84 -10.09
CA ILE A 123 1.51 5.83 -11.55
C ILE A 123 0.42 6.79 -12.02
N GLY A 124 -0.27 7.45 -11.08
CA GLY A 124 -1.28 8.44 -11.40
C GLY A 124 -2.19 8.76 -10.22
N LEU A 125 -3.04 9.74 -10.45
CA LEU A 125 -4.10 10.15 -9.55
C LEU A 125 -5.31 10.54 -10.37
N ASP A 126 -6.48 10.23 -9.85
CA ASP A 126 -7.75 10.76 -10.36
C ASP A 126 -8.49 11.52 -9.26
N THR A 127 -9.71 11.94 -9.58
CA THR A 127 -10.59 12.69 -8.65
C THR A 127 -10.90 11.97 -7.34
N LYS A 128 -10.63 10.67 -7.24
CA LYS A 128 -11.06 9.80 -6.14
C LYS A 128 -9.89 9.08 -5.47
N ALA A 129 -8.80 8.79 -6.17
CA ALA A 129 -7.77 7.86 -5.74
C ALA A 129 -6.37 8.18 -6.27
N ILE A 130 -5.36 7.73 -5.52
CA ILE A 130 -3.97 7.62 -5.92
C ILE A 130 -3.73 6.19 -6.38
N TYR A 131 -3.05 6.01 -7.51
CA TYR A 131 -2.74 4.72 -8.09
C TYR A 131 -1.27 4.37 -7.89
N PHE A 132 -1.02 3.20 -7.34
CA PHE A 132 0.33 2.65 -7.17
C PHE A 132 0.54 1.48 -8.12
N GLU A 133 1.74 1.38 -8.68
CA GLU A 133 2.26 0.13 -9.22
C GLU A 133 3.32 -0.41 -8.25
N GLN A 134 3.22 -1.70 -7.95
CA GLN A 134 4.19 -2.38 -7.10
C GLN A 134 4.65 -3.69 -7.72
N ARG A 135 5.95 -3.95 -7.61
CA ARG A 135 6.58 -5.17 -8.13
C ARG A 135 7.36 -5.86 -7.02
N MET A 136 7.26 -7.17 -6.96
CA MET A 136 8.21 -7.99 -6.20
C MET A 136 9.26 -8.51 -7.17
N VAL A 137 10.51 -8.14 -6.94
CA VAL A 137 11.64 -8.39 -7.83
C VAL A 137 12.67 -9.28 -7.13
N VAL A 138 13.18 -10.29 -7.83
CA VAL A 138 14.27 -11.17 -7.41
C VAL A 138 15.23 -11.27 -8.59
N ASP A 139 16.51 -11.01 -8.37
CA ASP A 139 17.56 -11.11 -9.42
C ASP A 139 17.15 -10.42 -10.73
N SER A 140 16.63 -9.19 -10.61
CA SER A 140 16.12 -8.37 -11.72
C SER A 140 14.91 -8.94 -12.49
N GLU A 141 14.28 -9.99 -11.97
CA GLU A 141 13.04 -10.54 -12.53
C GLU A 141 11.81 -10.21 -11.68
N ILE A 142 10.70 -9.89 -12.35
CA ILE A 142 9.40 -9.71 -11.68
C ILE A 142 8.83 -11.07 -11.30
N TYR A 143 8.48 -11.23 -10.03
CA TYR A 143 7.78 -12.39 -9.46
C TYR A 143 6.28 -12.12 -9.35
N ALA A 144 5.91 -10.92 -8.92
CA ALA A 144 4.53 -10.46 -8.88
C ALA A 144 4.44 -8.97 -9.20
N ARG A 145 3.33 -8.55 -9.81
CA ARG A 145 3.04 -7.14 -10.10
C ARG A 145 1.62 -6.82 -9.69
N ALA A 146 1.44 -5.76 -8.90
CA ALA A 146 0.15 -5.30 -8.46
C ALA A 146 -0.11 -3.84 -8.80
N HIS A 147 -1.39 -3.51 -8.95
CA HIS A 147 -1.88 -2.15 -9.10
C HIS A 147 -2.94 -1.89 -8.06
N ILE A 148 -2.82 -0.75 -7.38
CA ILE A 148 -3.60 -0.45 -6.18
C ILE A 148 -4.18 0.95 -6.28
N ALA A 149 -5.49 1.05 -6.19
CA ALA A 149 -6.22 2.31 -6.09
C ALA A 149 -6.46 2.62 -4.60
N THR A 150 -5.83 3.69 -4.10
CA THR A 150 -5.93 4.12 -2.69
C THR A 150 -6.70 5.42 -2.60
N ARG A 151 -7.77 5.45 -1.79
CA ARG A 151 -8.45 6.70 -1.43
C ARG A 151 -7.87 7.25 -0.13
N LEU A 152 -7.75 8.57 -0.04
CA LEU A 152 -7.49 9.23 1.22
C LEU A 152 -8.81 9.69 1.83
N VAL A 153 -9.00 9.42 3.12
CA VAL A 153 -10.19 9.84 3.86
C VAL A 153 -9.84 10.60 5.13
N HIS A 154 -10.63 11.62 5.43
CA HIS A 154 -10.59 12.38 6.68
C HIS A 154 -11.96 12.32 7.36
N LYS A 155 -12.03 11.77 8.58
CA LYS A 155 -13.29 11.63 9.35
C LYS A 155 -14.44 11.02 8.54
N GLY A 156 -14.13 10.01 7.73
CA GLY A 156 -15.10 9.29 6.89
C GLY A 156 -15.47 9.98 5.57
N LYS A 157 -14.90 11.17 5.27
CA LYS A 157 -15.10 11.87 3.99
C LYS A 157 -13.88 11.72 3.09
N PRO A 158 -14.05 11.58 1.76
CA PRO A 158 -12.93 11.62 0.81
C PRO A 158 -12.16 12.95 0.89
N VAL A 159 -10.84 12.88 0.78
CA VAL A 159 -9.95 14.03 0.57
C VAL A 159 -9.93 14.34 -0.93
N THR A 160 -9.97 15.63 -1.31
CA THR A 160 -10.04 16.00 -2.73
C THR A 160 -8.69 15.89 -3.44
N GLN A 161 -8.71 15.82 -4.76
CA GLN A 161 -7.49 15.76 -5.56
C GLN A 161 -6.63 17.02 -5.37
N GLU A 162 -7.24 18.19 -5.26
CA GLU A 162 -6.56 19.47 -5.05
C GLU A 162 -5.83 19.48 -3.70
N GLU A 163 -6.47 18.98 -2.64
CA GLU A 163 -5.84 18.84 -1.33
C GLU A 163 -4.64 17.88 -1.40
N ILE A 164 -4.80 16.75 -2.09
CA ILE A 164 -3.71 15.77 -2.28
C ILE A 164 -2.53 16.43 -3.00
N ILE A 165 -2.77 17.12 -4.12
CA ILE A 165 -1.72 17.79 -4.92
C ILE A 165 -1.03 18.88 -4.09
N ALA A 166 -1.79 19.67 -3.31
CA ALA A 166 -1.20 20.68 -2.43
C ALA A 166 -0.20 20.09 -1.43
N GLU A 167 -0.41 18.85 -0.99
CA GLU A 167 0.46 18.17 -0.02
C GLU A 167 1.57 17.34 -0.65
N PHE A 168 1.27 16.63 -1.73
CA PHE A 168 2.16 15.70 -2.41
C PHE A 168 3.08 16.46 -3.38
N GLY A 169 2.70 17.67 -3.78
CA GLY A 169 3.31 18.41 -4.87
C GLY A 169 2.65 18.08 -6.21
N ALA A 170 2.91 18.90 -7.22
CA ALA A 170 2.43 18.62 -8.56
C ALA A 170 3.01 17.30 -9.08
N PRO A 171 2.20 16.42 -9.70
CA PRO A 171 2.73 15.25 -10.39
C PRO A 171 3.61 15.68 -11.58
N PRO A 172 4.53 14.81 -12.03
CA PRO A 172 5.22 14.99 -13.31
C PRO A 172 4.22 15.21 -14.45
N ALA A 173 4.59 16.07 -15.41
CA ALA A 173 3.69 16.44 -16.51
C ALA A 173 3.33 15.26 -17.44
N ASP A 174 4.19 14.25 -17.48
CA ASP A 174 4.05 13.01 -18.23
C ASP A 174 3.37 11.88 -17.43
N LEU A 175 2.91 12.17 -16.20
CA LEU A 175 2.23 11.17 -15.38
C LEU A 175 0.79 10.96 -15.86
N GLU A 176 0.64 10.11 -16.87
CA GLU A 176 -0.64 9.67 -17.40
C GLU A 176 -0.96 8.25 -16.93
N LEU A 177 -2.15 8.08 -16.36
CA LEU A 177 -2.60 6.77 -15.91
C LEU A 177 -2.98 5.92 -17.14
N PRO A 178 -2.46 4.69 -17.30
CA PRO A 178 -2.79 3.87 -18.45
C PRO A 178 -4.28 3.57 -18.58
N GLU A 179 -4.82 3.56 -19.80
CA GLU A 179 -6.26 3.36 -20.06
C GLU A 179 -6.82 2.09 -19.41
N TRP A 180 -6.08 0.98 -19.49
CA TRP A 180 -6.51 -0.28 -18.89
C TRP A 180 -6.72 -0.20 -17.36
N ILE A 181 -6.04 0.72 -16.66
CA ILE A 181 -6.27 0.98 -15.24
C ILE A 181 -7.63 1.65 -15.04
N HIS A 182 -8.01 2.59 -15.91
CA HIS A 182 -9.32 3.22 -15.89
C HIS A 182 -10.41 2.18 -16.12
N GLU A 183 -10.26 1.33 -17.14
CA GLU A 183 -11.18 0.23 -17.44
C GLU A 183 -11.29 -0.75 -16.27
N TRP A 184 -10.15 -1.23 -15.75
CA TRP A 184 -10.12 -2.12 -14.59
C TRP A 184 -10.83 -1.48 -13.40
N ARG A 185 -10.55 -0.20 -13.12
CA ARG A 185 -11.14 0.48 -11.97
C ARG A 185 -12.66 0.61 -12.13
N GLY A 186 -13.13 0.96 -13.32
CA GLY A 186 -14.55 1.06 -13.65
C GLY A 186 -15.26 -0.27 -13.46
N ASN A 187 -14.71 -1.34 -14.04
CA ASN A 187 -15.29 -2.68 -14.00
C ASN A 187 -15.27 -3.32 -12.60
N ASN A 188 -14.26 -3.01 -11.78
CA ASN A 188 -14.09 -3.60 -10.45
C ASN A 188 -14.72 -2.76 -9.31
N ALA A 189 -15.28 -1.57 -9.59
CA ALA A 189 -15.79 -0.70 -8.55
C ALA A 189 -17.13 -1.16 -7.98
N LEU A 190 -17.19 -1.31 -6.65
CA LEU A 190 -18.46 -1.40 -5.92
C LEU A 190 -19.07 -0.02 -5.69
N PRO A 191 -20.40 0.07 -5.46
CA PRO A 191 -21.04 1.28 -4.97
C PRO A 191 -20.31 1.82 -3.72
N GLY A 192 -20.28 3.15 -3.59
CA GLY A 192 -19.71 3.76 -2.38
C GLY A 192 -20.50 3.37 -1.13
N ALA A 193 -19.86 3.42 0.06
CA ALA A 193 -20.46 2.95 1.31
C ALA A 193 -21.80 3.59 1.71
N SER A 194 -22.17 4.73 1.10
CA SER A 194 -23.47 5.38 1.28
C SER A 194 -24.59 4.80 0.41
N ARG A 195 -24.29 3.92 -0.54
CA ARG A 195 -25.24 3.30 -1.47
C ARG A 195 -25.36 1.81 -1.15
N PRO A 196 -26.57 1.22 -1.22
CA PRO A 196 -26.74 -0.22 -1.06
C PRO A 196 -25.95 -1.02 -2.10
N ALA A 197 -25.39 -2.15 -1.68
CA ALA A 197 -24.77 -3.16 -2.55
C ALA A 197 -25.31 -4.55 -2.11
N PRO A 198 -26.51 -4.95 -2.57
CA PRO A 198 -27.17 -6.14 -2.05
C PRO A 198 -26.44 -7.42 -2.48
N HIS A 199 -26.28 -8.37 -1.55
CA HIS A 199 -25.80 -9.72 -1.83
C HIS A 199 -26.95 -10.55 -2.42
N VAL A 200 -26.99 -10.70 -3.74
CA VAL A 200 -28.10 -11.33 -4.49
C VAL A 200 -27.73 -12.71 -5.06
N TRP A 201 -26.72 -13.37 -4.51
CA TRP A 201 -26.38 -14.75 -4.89
C TRP A 201 -27.40 -15.69 -4.22
N ALA A 202 -28.50 -15.92 -4.92
CA ALA A 202 -29.50 -16.94 -4.63
C ALA A 202 -29.36 -18.08 -5.64
#